data_AF-A0A917CB65-F1
#
_entry.id   AF-A0A917CB65-F1
#
_cell.length_a   1.000
_cell.length_b   1.000
_cell.length_c   1.000
_cell.angle_alpha   90.00
_cell.angle_beta   90.00
_cell.angle_gamma   90.00
#
_symmetry.space_group_name_H-M   'P 1'
#
loop_
_entity.id
_entity.type
_entity.pdbx_description
1 polymer ?
#
loop_
_entity_poly.entity_id
_entity_poly.type
_entity_poly.pdbx_seq_one_letter_code
_entity_poly.pdbx_strand_id
1 'polypeptide(L)'
;MLKSHNDLVSYSNFTPSGHAFANMQRIVQRDLHNVSKTKVEELRTEFEALNLPTFGFETKAMKDKHPVPKWQIILSTAIGLFLILLMVIIAIAIPNPTTFQMFVFQGCSAISLGALGAMIPGMLHVESPYARATGAIGLVLIGWFSTPSMVDLLIAN
;
A
#
# COMPACT_ATOMS: atom_id res chain seq x y z
N MET A 1 -2.77 -4.34 -27.38
CA MET A 1 -2.23 -2.96 -27.54
C MET A 1 -0.74 -2.89 -27.91
N LEU A 2 0.06 -3.97 -27.80
CA LEU A 2 1.51 -3.95 -28.14
C LEU A 2 1.84 -4.26 -29.61
N LYS A 3 0.85 -4.55 -30.47
CA LYS A 3 1.09 -5.02 -31.86
C LYS A 3 0.96 -3.93 -32.94
N SER A 4 0.36 -2.77 -32.64
CA SER A 4 0.09 -1.73 -33.64
C SER A 4 1.07 -0.53 -33.60
N HIS A 5 2.11 -0.60 -32.77
CA HIS A 5 3.16 0.44 -32.68
C HIS A 5 4.53 -0.04 -33.20
N ASN A 6 4.61 -1.26 -33.74
CA ASN A 6 5.87 -1.83 -34.25
C ASN A 6 6.33 -1.19 -35.57
N ASP A 7 5.43 -0.55 -36.31
CA ASP A 7 5.74 -0.01 -37.64
C ASP A 7 6.37 1.40 -37.60
N LEU A 8 6.44 2.03 -36.42
CA LEU A 8 6.93 3.42 -36.24
C LEU A 8 8.30 3.52 -35.56
N VAL A 9 8.88 2.40 -35.12
CA VAL A 9 10.17 2.41 -34.42
C VAL A 9 11.22 1.82 -35.35
N SER A 10 11.97 2.69 -36.02
CA SER A 10 13.17 2.30 -36.77
C SER A 10 14.22 1.77 -35.79
N TYR A 11 14.25 0.44 -35.58
CA TYR A 11 15.14 -0.25 -34.66
C TYR A 11 16.63 -0.23 -35.04
N SER A 12 17.02 0.47 -36.10
CA SER A 12 18.36 0.34 -36.68
C SER A 12 19.48 0.88 -35.79
N ASN A 13 19.20 1.73 -34.79
CA ASN A 13 20.23 2.35 -33.93
C ASN A 13 19.78 2.57 -32.47
N PHE A 14 18.93 1.71 -31.90
CA PHE A 14 18.51 1.86 -30.51
C PHE A 14 19.55 1.26 -29.55
N THR A 15 20.45 2.10 -29.03
CA THR A 15 21.32 1.72 -27.90
C THR A 15 20.66 2.12 -26.58
N PRO A 16 20.39 1.18 -25.67
CA PRO A 16 19.82 1.50 -24.36
C PRO A 16 20.76 2.41 -23.55
N SER A 17 20.19 3.28 -22.71
CA SER A 17 20.97 4.18 -21.85
C SER A 17 21.80 3.41 -20.83
N GLY A 18 22.89 3.98 -20.31
CA GLY A 18 23.77 3.30 -19.36
C GLY A 18 23.11 2.84 -18.05
N HIS A 19 21.93 3.37 -17.72
CA HIS A 19 21.11 2.95 -16.58
C HIS A 19 19.88 2.13 -16.97
N ALA A 20 19.70 1.82 -18.26
CA ALA A 20 18.65 0.93 -18.70
C ALA A 20 18.83 -0.44 -18.02
N PHE A 21 17.72 -1.06 -17.65
CA PHE A 21 17.68 -2.33 -16.92
C PHE A 21 18.32 -2.32 -15.52
N ALA A 22 18.94 -1.22 -15.06
CA ALA A 22 19.67 -1.17 -13.80
C ALA A 22 18.83 -1.55 -12.58
N ASN A 23 17.53 -1.22 -12.57
CA ASN A 23 16.66 -1.59 -11.45
C ASN A 23 16.38 -3.10 -11.41
N MET A 24 16.17 -3.72 -12.57
CA MET A 24 15.96 -5.17 -12.67
C MET A 24 17.24 -5.93 -12.32
N GLN A 25 18.39 -5.46 -12.81
CA GLN A 25 19.69 -6.03 -12.49
C GLN A 25 20.01 -5.96 -10.98
N ARG A 26 19.66 -4.87 -10.30
CA ARG A 26 19.81 -4.76 -8.84
C ARG A 26 18.93 -5.75 -8.08
N ILE A 27 17.72 -6.01 -8.54
CA ILE A 27 16.82 -7.01 -7.92
C ILE A 27 17.40 -8.42 -8.11
N VAL A 28 17.84 -8.74 -9.33
CA VAL A 28 18.53 -10.00 -9.65
C VAL A 28 19.76 -10.16 -8.77
N GLN A 29 20.61 -9.13 -8.67
CA GLN A 29 21.76 -9.15 -7.79
C GLN A 29 21.35 -9.34 -6.32
N ARG A 30 20.38 -8.59 -5.80
CA ARG A 30 19.94 -8.72 -4.39
C ARG A 30 19.44 -10.13 -4.07
N ASP A 31 18.59 -10.69 -4.92
CA ASP A 31 17.85 -11.90 -4.62
C ASP A 31 18.63 -13.18 -4.98
N LEU A 32 19.38 -13.16 -6.09
CA LEU A 32 20.18 -14.32 -6.52
C LEU A 32 21.59 -14.34 -5.94
N HIS A 33 22.20 -13.21 -5.58
CA HIS A 33 23.57 -13.22 -5.01
C HIS A 33 23.65 -14.03 -3.71
N ASN A 34 22.58 -14.06 -2.91
CA ASN A 34 22.52 -14.83 -1.66
C ASN A 34 22.38 -16.35 -1.88
N VAL A 35 22.02 -16.79 -3.09
CA VAL A 35 21.74 -18.19 -3.44
C VAL A 35 22.82 -18.75 -4.37
N SER A 36 23.23 -17.99 -5.38
CA SER A 36 24.24 -18.39 -6.36
C SER A 36 24.91 -17.17 -6.98
N LYS A 37 26.09 -16.82 -6.46
CA LYS A 37 26.92 -15.74 -7.02
C LYS A 37 27.33 -16.04 -8.48
N THR A 38 27.58 -17.31 -8.80
CA THR A 38 27.99 -17.75 -10.15
C THR A 38 26.96 -17.38 -11.22
N LYS A 39 25.67 -17.58 -10.95
CA LYS A 39 24.60 -17.24 -11.91
C LYS A 39 24.47 -15.74 -12.17
N VAL A 40 24.78 -14.91 -11.18
CA VAL A 40 24.76 -13.44 -11.35
C VAL A 40 25.89 -13.00 -12.28
N GLU A 41 27.08 -13.59 -12.13
CA GLU A 41 28.21 -13.29 -13.02
C GLU A 41 28.00 -13.85 -14.44
N GLU A 42 27.37 -15.01 -14.59
CA GLU A 42 26.97 -15.56 -15.90
C GLU A 42 26.01 -14.60 -16.64
N LEU A 43 24.97 -14.13 -15.95
CA LEU A 43 24.02 -13.16 -16.51
C LEU A 43 24.70 -11.82 -16.83
N ARG A 44 25.61 -11.34 -15.98
CA ARG A 44 26.41 -10.15 -16.27
C ARG A 44 27.21 -10.32 -17.56
N THR A 45 27.88 -11.46 -17.70
CA THR A 45 28.70 -11.78 -18.88
C THR A 45 27.86 -11.85 -20.15
N GLU A 46 26.65 -12.40 -20.07
CA GLU A 46 25.71 -12.43 -21.20
C GLU A 46 25.25 -11.01 -21.61
N PHE A 47 25.00 -10.13 -20.63
CA PHE A 47 24.70 -8.72 -20.90
C PHE A 47 25.89 -8.01 -21.57
N GLU A 48 27.12 -8.24 -21.12
CA GLU A 48 28.33 -7.69 -21.75
C GLU A 48 28.50 -8.21 -23.19
N ALA A 49 28.27 -9.50 -23.42
CA ALA A 49 28.33 -10.13 -24.75
C ALA A 49 27.29 -9.55 -25.73
N LEU A 50 26.13 -9.13 -25.23
CA LEU A 50 25.07 -8.48 -26.00
C LEU A 50 25.23 -6.95 -26.12
N ASN A 51 26.34 -6.37 -25.65
CA ASN A 51 26.57 -4.93 -25.55
C ASN A 51 25.45 -4.20 -24.78
N LEU A 52 24.89 -4.84 -23.76
CA LEU A 52 23.87 -4.28 -22.89
C LEU A 52 24.48 -3.63 -21.65
N PRO A 53 23.86 -2.58 -21.09
CA PRO A 53 24.33 -1.92 -19.88
C PRO A 53 24.34 -2.88 -18.68
N THR A 54 25.36 -2.84 -17.83
CA THR A 54 25.51 -3.70 -16.63
C THR A 54 25.52 -2.94 -15.31
N PHE A 55 25.23 -1.64 -15.34
CA PHE A 55 25.34 -0.73 -14.19
C PHE A 55 24.60 -1.22 -12.92
N GLY A 56 23.49 -1.95 -13.07
CA GLY A 56 22.73 -2.47 -11.93
C GLY A 56 23.36 -3.69 -11.25
N PHE A 57 24.31 -4.38 -11.91
CA PHE A 57 25.09 -5.48 -11.30
C PHE A 57 26.27 -4.96 -10.46
N GLU A 58 26.72 -3.72 -10.68
CA GLU A 58 27.85 -3.14 -9.94
C GLU A 58 27.40 -2.27 -8.77
N THR A 59 26.13 -1.87 -8.77
CA THR A 59 25.55 -0.99 -7.77
C THR A 59 24.73 -1.79 -6.77
N LYS A 60 25.01 -1.65 -5.48
CA LYS A 60 24.18 -2.25 -4.43
C LYS A 60 22.73 -1.83 -4.62
N ALA A 61 21.81 -2.80 -4.57
CA ALA A 61 20.39 -2.51 -4.51
C ALA A 61 20.12 -1.50 -3.39
N MET A 62 19.30 -0.49 -3.69
CA MET A 62 18.85 0.44 -2.65
C MET A 62 18.20 -0.38 -1.54
N LYS A 63 18.64 -0.18 -0.30
CA LYS A 63 18.04 -0.83 0.86
C LYS A 63 16.56 -0.47 0.86
N ASP A 64 15.69 -1.47 0.75
CA ASP A 64 14.25 -1.27 0.74
C ASP A 64 13.89 -0.33 1.91
N LYS A 65 13.14 0.75 1.61
CA LYS A 65 12.61 1.65 2.63
C LYS A 65 11.98 0.78 3.71
N HIS A 66 12.48 0.92 4.94
CA HIS A 66 12.24 0.06 6.09
C HIS A 66 10.92 -0.74 6.01
N PRO A 67 10.96 -2.09 6.08
CA PRO A 67 9.73 -2.84 6.20
C PRO A 67 8.96 -2.29 7.40
N VAL A 68 7.65 -2.07 7.23
CA VAL A 68 6.78 -1.57 8.31
C VAL A 68 7.08 -2.39 9.56
N PRO A 69 7.53 -1.76 10.66
CA PRO A 69 7.96 -2.51 11.83
C PRO A 69 6.81 -3.37 12.34
N LYS A 70 7.05 -4.67 12.53
CA LYS A 70 6.01 -5.64 12.94
C LYS A 70 5.25 -5.21 14.19
N TRP A 71 5.91 -4.47 15.09
CA TRP A 71 5.30 -3.86 16.28
C TRP A 71 4.20 -2.86 15.96
N GLN A 72 4.35 -2.06 14.89
CA GLN A 72 3.32 -1.12 14.46
C GLN A 72 2.05 -1.86 14.02
N ILE A 73 2.21 -2.97 13.30
CA ILE A 73 1.08 -3.83 12.90
C ILE A 73 0.38 -4.37 14.15
N ILE A 74 1.13 -5.02 15.05
CA ILE A 74 0.59 -5.62 16.27
C ILE A 74 -0.15 -4.58 17.14
N LEU A 75 0.44 -3.39 17.33
CA LEU A 75 -0.18 -2.30 18.08
C LEU A 75 -1.47 -1.80 17.42
N SER A 76 -1.46 -1.57 16.11
CA SER A 76 -2.65 -1.11 15.37
C SER A 76 -3.80 -2.11 15.45
N THR A 77 -3.50 -3.40 15.31
CA THR A 77 -4.48 -4.48 15.42
C THR A 77 -5.02 -4.61 16.84
N ALA A 78 -4.15 -4.57 17.85
CA ALA A 78 -4.56 -4.68 19.25
C ALA A 78 -5.47 -3.52 19.68
N ILE A 79 -5.12 -2.28 19.29
CA ILE A 79 -5.92 -1.09 19.59
C ILE A 79 -7.27 -1.13 18.88
N GLY A 80 -7.31 -1.47 17.59
CA GLY A 80 -8.56 -1.59 16.84
C GLY A 80 -9.50 -2.65 17.44
N LEU A 81 -8.95 -3.83 17.72
CA LEU A 81 -9.73 -4.92 18.33
C LEU A 81 -10.24 -4.55 19.72
N PHE A 82 -9.41 -3.95 20.56
CA PHE A 82 -9.80 -3.47 21.89
C PHE A 82 -10.93 -2.45 21.80
N LEU A 83 -10.85 -1.50 20.86
CA LEU A 83 -11.85 -0.45 20.72
C LEU A 83 -13.21 -1.01 20.24
N ILE A 84 -13.21 -1.98 19.31
CA ILE A 84 -14.43 -2.67 18.88
C ILE A 84 -15.05 -3.44 20.05
N LEU A 85 -14.24 -4.20 20.79
CA LEU A 85 -14.72 -5.02 21.89
C LEU A 85 -15.31 -4.14 23.01
N LEU A 86 -14.65 -3.02 23.32
CA LEU A 86 -15.18 -2.01 24.24
C LEU A 86 -16.52 -1.46 23.77
N MET A 87 -16.67 -1.12 22.49
CA MET A 87 -17.93 -0.61 21.94
C MET A 87 -19.06 -1.65 22.03
N VAL A 88 -18.77 -2.93 21.78
CA VAL A 88 -19.75 -4.02 21.91
C VAL A 88 -20.21 -4.16 23.37
N ILE A 89 -19.31 -4.06 24.34
CA ILE A 89 -19.66 -4.12 25.77
C ILE A 89 -20.60 -2.97 26.14
N ILE A 90 -20.27 -1.74 25.73
CA ILE A 90 -21.09 -0.56 26.06
C ILE A 90 -22.45 -0.65 25.34
N ALA A 91 -22.51 -1.16 24.11
CA ALA A 91 -23.76 -1.37 23.38
C ALA A 91 -24.69 -2.37 24.07
N ILE A 92 -24.15 -3.43 24.69
CA ILE A 92 -24.95 -4.38 25.47
C ILE A 92 -25.43 -3.75 26.80
N ALA A 93 -24.60 -2.91 27.42
CA ALA A 93 -24.93 -2.27 28.69
C ALA A 93 -25.97 -1.14 28.57
N ILE A 94 -26.06 -0.48 27.41
CA ILE A 94 -26.99 0.64 27.16
C ILE A 94 -27.82 0.35 25.90
N PRO A 95 -28.95 -0.37 26.03
CA PRO A 95 -29.78 -0.78 24.88
C PRO A 95 -30.49 0.39 24.17
N ASN A 96 -30.73 1.48 24.88
CA ASN A 96 -31.37 2.69 24.36
C ASN A 96 -30.39 3.87 24.49
N PRO A 97 -29.46 4.03 23.53
CA PRO A 97 -28.49 5.12 23.57
C PRO A 97 -29.16 6.47 23.27
N THR A 98 -28.70 7.52 23.94
CA THR A 98 -29.09 8.89 23.60
C THR A 98 -28.45 9.33 22.28
N THR A 99 -28.96 10.40 21.65
CA THR A 99 -28.41 10.96 20.41
C THR A 99 -26.91 11.27 20.51
N PHE A 100 -26.47 11.78 21.67
CA PHE A 100 -25.06 12.03 21.94
C PHE A 100 -24.23 10.74 22.02
N GLN A 101 -24.77 9.68 22.65
CA GLN A 101 -24.09 8.40 22.73
C GLN A 101 -23.96 7.75 21.36
N MET A 102 -24.99 7.82 20.50
CA MET A 102 -24.91 7.34 19.12
C MET A 102 -23.80 8.03 18.32
N PHE A 103 -23.65 9.35 18.47
CA PHE A 103 -22.55 10.10 17.86
C PHE A 103 -21.17 9.62 18.33
N VAL A 104 -21.02 9.38 19.63
CA VAL A 104 -19.76 8.85 20.20
C VAL A 104 -19.49 7.42 19.70
N PHE A 105 -20.49 6.56 19.66
CA PHE A 105 -20.39 5.19 19.13
C PHE A 105 -19.95 5.18 17.66
N GLN A 106 -20.52 6.06 16.85
CA GLN A 106 -20.16 6.24 15.44
C GLN A 106 -18.72 6.71 15.27
N GLY A 107 -18.27 7.68 16.08
CA GLY A 107 -16.89 8.16 16.04
C GLY A 107 -15.90 7.06 16.41
N CYS A 108 -16.18 6.34 17.49
CA CYS A 108 -15.33 5.24 17.93
C CYS A 108 -15.32 4.08 16.91
N SER A 109 -16.46 3.72 16.31
CA SER A 109 -16.51 2.65 15.30
C SER A 109 -15.73 3.03 14.04
N ALA A 110 -15.85 4.27 13.57
CA ALA A 110 -15.11 4.78 12.42
C ALA A 110 -13.59 4.79 12.68
N ILE A 111 -13.16 5.26 13.86
CA ILE A 111 -11.74 5.25 14.26
C ILE A 111 -11.20 3.81 14.33
N SER A 112 -11.99 2.86 14.85
CA SER A 112 -11.56 1.47 14.92
C SER A 112 -11.41 0.83 13.54
N LEU A 113 -12.33 1.08 12.62
CA LEU A 113 -12.21 0.68 11.21
C LEU A 113 -10.93 1.25 10.57
N GLY A 114 -10.59 2.50 10.86
CA GLY A 114 -9.32 3.11 10.45
C GLY A 114 -8.11 2.41 11.04
N ALA A 115 -8.14 2.08 12.33
CA ALA A 115 -7.05 1.39 13.02
C ALA A 115 -6.80 -0.02 12.46
N LEU A 116 -7.86 -0.77 12.17
CA LEU A 116 -7.75 -2.06 11.48
C LEU A 116 -7.23 -1.90 10.04
N GLY A 117 -7.67 -0.84 9.37
CA GLY A 117 -7.21 -0.46 8.04
C GLY A 117 -5.72 -0.15 7.93
N ALA A 118 -5.15 0.42 8.99
CA ALA A 118 -3.73 0.75 9.07
C ALA A 118 -2.82 -0.49 8.99
N MET A 119 -3.36 -1.69 9.28
CA MET A 119 -2.63 -2.96 9.20
C MET A 119 -2.26 -3.35 7.77
N ILE A 120 -3.03 -2.92 6.77
CA ILE A 120 -2.87 -3.41 5.40
C ILE A 120 -2.26 -2.29 4.53
N PRO A 121 -0.93 -2.29 4.33
CA PRO A 121 -0.26 -1.26 3.53
C PRO A 121 -0.73 -1.33 2.07
N GLY A 122 -1.10 -0.17 1.52
CA GLY A 122 -1.38 0.00 0.09
C GLY A 122 -2.79 -0.38 -0.40
N MET A 123 -3.76 -0.69 0.47
CA MET A 123 -5.07 -1.20 0.03
C MET A 123 -6.08 -0.14 -0.44
N LEU A 124 -6.00 1.10 0.04
CA LEU A 124 -7.10 2.03 -0.15
C LEU A 124 -6.60 3.40 -0.60
N HIS A 125 -7.00 3.79 -1.80
CA HIS A 125 -6.82 5.12 -2.37
C HIS A 125 -8.21 5.68 -2.64
N VAL A 126 -8.74 6.49 -1.72
CA VAL A 126 -10.04 7.14 -1.88
C VAL A 126 -9.79 8.53 -2.47
N GLU A 127 -10.20 8.72 -3.72
CA GLU A 127 -10.26 10.03 -4.36
C GLU A 127 -11.70 10.53 -4.35
N SER A 128 -11.95 11.56 -3.55
CA SER A 128 -13.17 12.37 -3.59
C SER A 128 -12.80 13.81 -3.98
N PRO A 129 -13.69 14.56 -4.65
CA PRO A 129 -13.46 15.98 -4.96
C PRO A 129 -13.19 16.85 -3.72
N TYR A 130 -13.59 16.41 -2.52
CA TYR A 130 -13.39 17.14 -1.26
C TYR A 130 -12.26 16.59 -0.39
N ALA A 131 -11.81 15.36 -0.61
CA ALA A 131 -10.74 14.75 0.17
C ALA A 131 -10.02 13.64 -0.61
N ARG A 132 -8.67 13.69 -0.60
CA ARG A 132 -7.82 12.55 -0.99
C ARG A 132 -7.36 11.87 0.29
N ALA A 133 -7.86 10.67 0.54
CA ALA A 133 -7.54 9.90 1.73
C ALA A 133 -7.01 8.52 1.33
N THR A 134 -5.77 8.23 1.71
CA THR A 134 -5.14 6.92 1.52
C THR A 134 -5.03 6.16 2.83
N GLY A 135 -5.22 4.84 2.78
CA GLY A 135 -5.06 3.93 3.92
C GLY A 135 -6.11 4.15 5.02
N ALA A 136 -5.65 4.24 6.28
CA ALA A 136 -6.50 4.29 7.47
C ALA A 136 -7.51 5.45 7.47
N ILE A 137 -7.10 6.64 7.00
CA ILE A 137 -7.96 7.83 6.97
C ILE A 137 -9.17 7.61 6.03
N GLY A 138 -8.97 6.91 4.92
CA GLY A 138 -10.07 6.58 4.00
C GLY A 138 -11.13 5.70 4.65
N LEU A 139 -10.71 4.74 5.48
CA LEU A 139 -11.64 3.84 6.18
C LEU A 139 -12.39 4.54 7.32
N VAL A 140 -11.76 5.49 8.01
CA VAL A 140 -12.46 6.34 8.98
C VAL A 140 -13.57 7.12 8.29
N LEU A 141 -13.26 7.76 7.15
CA LEU A 141 -14.24 8.54 6.40
C LEU A 141 -15.39 7.67 5.88
N ILE A 142 -15.08 6.51 5.28
CA ILE A 142 -16.12 5.57 4.82
C ILE A 142 -17.00 5.12 5.98
N GLY A 143 -16.41 4.72 7.11
CA GLY A 143 -17.17 4.30 8.29
C GLY A 143 -18.04 5.41 8.84
N TRP A 144 -17.50 6.63 8.90
CA TRP A 144 -18.21 7.82 9.34
C TRP A 144 -19.46 8.08 8.48
N PHE A 145 -19.30 8.12 7.14
CA PHE A 145 -20.41 8.41 6.21
C PHE A 145 -21.40 7.25 6.01
N SER A 146 -21.03 6.01 6.29
CA SER A 146 -21.91 4.85 6.10
C SER A 146 -22.87 4.60 7.28
N THR A 147 -22.82 5.41 8.33
CA THR A 147 -23.61 5.17 9.55
C THR A 147 -25.00 5.84 9.45
N PRO A 148 -26.10 5.13 9.80
CA PRO A 148 -27.48 5.61 9.63
C PRO A 148 -27.75 6.97 10.29
N SER A 149 -27.17 7.21 11.47
CA SER A 149 -27.33 8.45 12.24
C SER A 149 -27.01 9.72 11.45
N MET A 150 -26.07 9.67 10.52
CA MET A 150 -25.73 10.83 9.68
C MET A 150 -26.58 10.91 8.42
N VAL A 151 -26.95 9.75 7.85
CA VAL A 151 -27.82 9.67 6.67
C VAL A 151 -29.19 10.24 7.01
N ASP A 152 -29.73 9.90 8.20
CA ASP A 152 -31.01 10.43 8.68
C ASP A 152 -30.95 11.96 8.90
N LEU A 153 -29.83 12.50 9.40
CA LEU A 153 -29.62 13.95 9.56
C LEU A 153 -29.47 14.69 8.23
N LEU A 154 -28.93 14.02 7.20
CA LEU A 154 -28.71 14.60 5.88
C LEU A 154 -29.97 14.56 5.00
N ILE A 155 -30.89 13.62 5.28
CA ILE A 155 -32.21 13.54 4.62
C ILE A 155 -33.24 14.45 5.31
N ALA A 156 -33.05 14.76 6.60
CA ALA A 156 -33.94 15.62 7.38
C ALA A 156 -33.76 17.13 7.17
N ASN A 157 -32.83 17.56 6.30
CA ASN A 157 -32.45 18.95 6.06
C ASN A 157 -32.39 19.24 4.55
#